data_AF-A0A384JBR9-F1
#
_entry.id   AF-A0A384JBR9-F1
#
_cell.length_a   1.000
_cell.length_b   1.000
_cell.length_c   1.000
_cell.angle_alpha   90.00
_cell.angle_beta   90.00
_cell.angle_gamma   90.00
#
_symmetry.space_group_name_H-M   'P 1'
#
loop_
_entity.id
_entity.type
_entity.pdbx_description
1 polymer ?
#
loop_
_entity_poly.entity_id
_entity_poly.type
_entity_poly.pdbx_seq_one_letter_code
_entity_poly.pdbx_strand_id
1 'polypeptide(L)'
;MEVGEECVSRYIELREGDLLETSKRDVPVIDLASLDIWTPVALPALKILEPRMRKGAVVIVDNIVDSAEGYADLLAHLKEPANGYTLPYDRGLQMSIEF
;
A
#
# COMPACT_ATOMS: atom_id res chain seq x y z
N MET A 1 -6.07 24.56 10.08
CA MET A 1 -5.87 25.34 8.84
C MET A 1 -6.24 24.38 7.73
N GLU A 2 -7.45 24.50 7.18
CA GLU A 2 -7.83 23.69 6.02
C GLU A 2 -6.95 24.13 4.86
N VAL A 3 -6.22 23.18 4.29
CA VAL A 3 -5.49 23.41 3.05
C VAL A 3 -6.56 23.63 1.98
N GLY A 4 -6.59 24.81 1.35
CA GLY A 4 -7.62 25.12 0.35
C GLY A 4 -7.69 24.04 -0.73
N GLU A 5 -8.89 23.50 -0.94
CA GLU A 5 -9.21 22.35 -1.84
C GLU A 5 -8.56 22.45 -3.23
N GLU A 6 -8.44 23.65 -3.78
CA GLU A 6 -7.87 23.90 -5.10
C GLU A 6 -6.36 23.60 -5.21
N CYS A 7 -5.62 23.63 -4.09
CA CYS A 7 -4.15 23.47 -4.16
C CYS A 7 -3.71 22.01 -4.31
N VAL A 8 -4.47 21.04 -3.79
CA VAL A 8 -4.05 19.62 -3.71
C VAL A 8 -4.85 18.69 -4.63
N SER A 9 -6.10 19.05 -4.95
CA SER A 9 -6.99 18.23 -5.80
C SER A 9 -6.38 17.88 -7.15
N ARG A 10 -5.58 18.78 -7.75
CA ARG A 10 -4.87 18.52 -9.02
C ARG A 10 -3.84 17.38 -8.98
N TYR A 11 -3.43 16.94 -7.78
CA TYR A 11 -2.52 15.81 -7.58
C TYR A 11 -3.24 14.51 -7.23
N ILE A 12 -4.57 14.56 -7.08
CA ILE A 12 -5.39 13.42 -6.69
C ILE A 12 -6.14 12.92 -7.92
N GLU A 13 -5.87 11.68 -8.29
CA GLU A 13 -6.71 10.93 -9.22
C GLU A 13 -7.60 9.98 -8.40
N LEU A 14 -8.86 10.38 -8.19
CA LEU A 14 -9.82 9.54 -7.47
C LEU A 14 -10.40 8.47 -8.41
N ARG A 15 -10.38 7.20 -7.97
CA ARG A 15 -10.91 6.07 -8.73
C ARG A 15 -12.04 5.42 -7.95
N GLU A 16 -13.27 5.65 -8.40
CA GLU A 16 -14.46 5.06 -7.79
C GLU A 16 -14.68 3.63 -8.30
N GLY A 17 -14.93 2.69 -7.39
CA GLY A 17 -15.27 1.30 -7.70
C GLY A 17 -14.50 0.29 -6.84
N ASP A 18 -14.50 -0.97 -7.30
CA ASP A 18 -13.77 -2.05 -6.66
C ASP A 18 -12.26 -1.83 -6.77
N LEU A 19 -11.57 -1.78 -5.63
CA LEU A 19 -10.12 -1.57 -5.54
C LEU A 19 -9.33 -2.55 -6.41
N LEU A 20 -9.75 -3.81 -6.47
CA LEU A 20 -9.05 -4.84 -7.23
C LEU A 20 -9.21 -4.66 -8.75
N GLU A 21 -10.25 -3.96 -9.19
CA GLU A 21 -10.45 -3.62 -10.60
C GLU A 21 -9.80 -2.29 -10.97
N THR A 22 -9.91 -1.27 -10.11
CA THR A 22 -9.34 0.06 -10.36
C THR A 22 -7.82 0.08 -10.28
N SER A 23 -7.21 -0.81 -9.48
CA SER A 23 -5.75 -0.96 -9.38
C SER A 23 -5.10 -1.61 -10.60
N LYS A 24 -5.88 -2.17 -11.55
CA LYS A 24 -5.33 -2.86 -12.73
C LYS A 24 -5.06 -1.93 -13.92
N ARG A 25 -5.64 -0.74 -13.93
CA ARG A 25 -5.69 0.13 -15.13
C ARG A 25 -4.90 1.40 -14.88
N ASP A 26 -4.10 1.84 -15.84
CA ASP A 26 -3.46 3.18 -15.84
C ASP A 26 -2.73 3.58 -14.55
N VAL A 27 -2.19 2.61 -13.79
CA VAL A 27 -1.44 2.90 -12.56
C VAL A 27 -0.05 3.41 -12.95
N PRO A 28 0.38 4.62 -12.52
CA PRO A 28 1.72 5.12 -12.80
C PRO A 28 2.79 4.32 -12.05
N VAL A 29 4.06 4.68 -12.21
CA VAL A 29 5.12 4.12 -11.36
C VAL A 29 4.88 4.56 -9.92
N ILE A 30 4.97 3.61 -8.99
CA ILE A 30 4.66 3.84 -7.57
C ILE A 30 5.96 4.01 -6.79
N ASP A 31 6.11 5.17 -6.15
CA ASP A 31 7.16 5.46 -5.18
C ASP A 31 6.78 5.07 -3.75
N LEU A 32 5.48 5.15 -3.43
CA LEU A 32 4.91 4.90 -2.12
C LEU A 32 3.47 4.37 -2.25
N ALA A 33 3.15 3.31 -1.53
CA ALA A 33 1.80 2.79 -1.36
C ALA A 33 1.39 2.84 0.10
N SER A 34 0.24 3.45 0.39
CA SER A 34 -0.35 3.49 1.73
C SER A 34 -1.60 2.62 1.76
N LEU A 35 -1.61 1.60 2.60
CA LEU A 35 -2.70 0.64 2.77
C LEU A 35 -3.41 0.90 4.09
N ASP A 36 -4.48 1.68 4.01
CA ASP A 36 -5.48 1.85 5.07
C ASP A 36 -6.84 1.41 4.52
N ILE A 37 -6.99 0.09 4.42
CA ILE A 37 -8.05 -0.57 3.66
C ILE A 37 -8.54 -1.82 4.38
N TRP A 38 -9.68 -2.34 3.94
CA TRP A 38 -10.22 -3.58 4.46
C TRP A 38 -9.23 -4.74 4.27
N THR A 39 -8.87 -5.40 5.37
CA THR A 39 -7.72 -6.30 5.41
C THR A 39 -7.75 -7.48 4.41
N PRO A 40 -8.90 -8.10 4.08
CA PRO A 40 -8.92 -9.25 3.15
C PRO A 40 -8.51 -8.89 1.72
N VAL A 41 -8.64 -7.62 1.33
CA VAL A 41 -8.26 -7.16 -0.03
C VAL A 41 -6.86 -6.56 -0.08
N ALA A 42 -6.17 -6.44 1.05
CA ALA A 42 -4.90 -5.71 1.11
C ALA A 42 -3.75 -6.43 0.40
N LEU A 43 -3.57 -7.73 0.64
CA LEU A 43 -2.57 -8.51 -0.11
C LEU A 43 -2.92 -8.63 -1.60
N PRO A 44 -4.18 -8.97 -2.00
CA PRO A 44 -4.54 -8.95 -3.42
C PRO A 44 -4.29 -7.61 -4.11
N ALA A 45 -4.61 -6.49 -3.45
CA ALA A 45 -4.34 -5.16 -4.00
C ALA A 45 -2.83 -4.90 -4.12
N LEU A 46 -2.04 -5.22 -3.09
CA LEU A 46 -0.58 -5.05 -3.15
C LEU A 46 0.03 -5.83 -4.33
N LYS A 47 -0.36 -7.09 -4.53
CA LYS A 47 0.13 -7.92 -5.65
C LYS A 47 -0.20 -7.36 -7.03
N ILE A 48 -1.31 -6.65 -7.17
CA ILE A 48 -1.66 -5.96 -8.43
C ILE A 48 -0.74 -4.75 -8.66
N LEU A 49 -0.35 -4.06 -7.57
CA LEU A 49 0.45 -2.85 -7.61
C LEU A 49 1.96 -3.11 -7.72
N GLU A 50 2.46 -4.23 -7.16
CA GLU A 50 3.88 -4.62 -7.15
C GLU A 50 4.59 -4.47 -8.51
N PRO A 51 4.04 -4.93 -9.65
CA PRO A 51 4.70 -4.76 -10.94
C PRO A 51 4.90 -3.30 -11.40
N ARG A 52 4.24 -2.34 -10.73
CA ARG A 52 4.32 -0.90 -11.00
C ARG A 52 5.17 -0.17 -9.96
N MET A 53 5.56 -0.83 -8.88
CA MET A 53 6.43 -0.25 -7.87
C MET A 53 7.87 -0.21 -8.39
N ARG A 54 8.57 0.89 -8.09
CA ARG A 54 9.99 0.98 -8.41
C ARG A 54 10.82 0.32 -7.32
N LYS A 55 12.03 -0.11 -7.67
CA LYS A 55 13.06 -0.43 -6.66
C LYS A 55 13.19 0.72 -5.65
N GLY A 56 13.14 0.38 -4.38
CA GLY A 56 13.11 1.29 -3.24
C GLY A 56 11.76 1.94 -2.97
N ALA A 57 10.65 1.43 -3.53
CA ALA A 57 9.31 1.92 -3.21
C ALA A 57 8.93 1.55 -1.76
N VAL A 58 8.14 2.41 -1.12
CA VAL A 58 7.76 2.23 0.28
C VAL A 58 6.32 1.76 0.39
N VAL A 59 6.09 0.65 1.08
CA VAL A 59 4.75 0.18 1.46
C VAL A 59 4.50 0.50 2.92
N ILE A 60 3.44 1.26 3.18
CA ILE A 60 2.97 1.60 4.52
C ILE A 60 1.66 0.86 4.77
N VAL A 61 1.56 0.12 5.86
CA VAL A 61 0.32 -0.56 6.28
C VAL A 61 -0.11 -0.01 7.63
N ASP A 62 -1.33 0.53 7.69
CA ASP A 62 -1.89 1.10 8.92
C ASP A 62 -2.64 0.06 9.75
N ASN A 63 -2.89 0.37 11.03
CA ASN A 63 -3.72 -0.43 11.95
C ASN A 63 -3.27 -1.90 12.13
N ILE A 64 -1.97 -2.18 11.97
CA ILE A 64 -1.43 -3.55 12.00
C ILE A 64 -1.51 -4.24 13.37
N VAL A 65 -1.72 -3.47 14.45
CA VAL A 65 -1.86 -4.01 15.81
C VAL A 65 -3.29 -4.49 16.05
N ASP A 66 -4.27 -3.60 15.80
CA ASP A 66 -5.68 -3.91 16.04
C ASP A 66 -6.26 -4.87 15.00
N SER A 67 -5.71 -4.85 13.77
CA SER A 67 -6.17 -5.70 12.65
C SER A 67 -5.18 -6.80 12.28
N ALA A 68 -4.32 -7.21 13.23
CA ALA A 68 -3.22 -8.14 12.98
C ALA A 68 -3.65 -9.46 12.32
N GLU A 69 -4.76 -10.06 12.79
CA GLU A 69 -5.29 -11.32 12.24
C GLU A 69 -5.73 -11.13 10.78
N GLY A 70 -6.43 -10.04 10.48
CA GLY A 70 -6.90 -9.74 9.14
C GLY A 70 -5.79 -9.43 8.14
N TYR A 71 -4.66 -8.91 8.62
CA TYR A 71 -3.48 -8.64 7.79
C TYR A 71 -2.45 -9.77 7.77
N ALA A 72 -2.71 -10.91 8.41
CA ALA A 72 -1.71 -11.98 8.58
C ALA A 72 -1.01 -12.37 7.27
N ASP A 73 -1.77 -12.56 6.18
CA ASP A 73 -1.22 -12.91 4.87
C ASP A 73 -0.36 -11.78 4.27
N LEU A 74 -0.80 -10.52 4.41
CA LEU A 74 -0.04 -9.35 3.96
C LEU A 74 1.27 -9.22 4.72
N LEU A 75 1.23 -9.35 6.05
CA LEU A 75 2.40 -9.24 6.90
C LEU A 75 3.38 -10.39 6.65
N ALA A 76 2.89 -11.60 6.42
CA ALA A 76 3.72 -12.73 6.02
C ALA A 76 4.41 -12.49 4.67
N HIS A 77 3.67 -11.96 3.69
CA HIS A 77 4.21 -11.60 2.37
C HIS A 77 5.32 -10.55 2.47
N LEU A 78 5.13 -9.49 3.27
CA LEU A 78 6.11 -8.42 3.47
C LEU A 78 7.32 -8.85 4.33
N LYS A 79 7.18 -9.91 5.13
CA LYS A 79 8.27 -10.46 5.97
C LYS A 79 9.16 -11.45 5.22
N GLU A 80 8.68 -12.06 4.14
CA GLU A 80 9.42 -13.03 3.34
C GLU A 80 10.49 -12.30 2.49
N PRO A 81 11.80 -12.45 2.80
CA PRO A 81 12.85 -11.72 2.08
C PRO A 81 12.91 -12.06 0.59
N ALA A 82 12.46 -13.26 0.18
CA ALA A 82 12.39 -13.64 -1.23
C ALA A 82 11.42 -12.76 -2.05
N ASN A 83 10.48 -12.07 -1.40
CA ASN A 83 9.56 -11.14 -2.05
C ASN A 83 10.17 -9.74 -2.24
N GLY A 84 11.43 -9.53 -1.86
CA GLY A 84 12.16 -8.28 -2.13
C GLY A 84 11.88 -7.16 -1.13
N TYR A 85 11.31 -7.45 0.04
CA TYR A 85 11.01 -6.43 1.05
C TYR A 85 12.03 -6.39 2.19
N THR A 86 12.36 -5.18 2.66
CA THR A 86 13.02 -4.95 3.94
C THR A 86 12.08 -4.21 4.88
N LEU A 87 12.03 -4.63 6.16
CA LEU A 87 11.14 -4.07 7.19
C LEU A 87 11.89 -3.17 8.18
N PRO A 88 11.95 -1.84 7.93
CA PRO A 88 12.58 -0.89 8.84
C PRO A 88 11.74 -0.49 10.07
N TYR A 89 10.43 -0.77 10.12
CA TYR A 89 9.56 -0.34 11.23
C TYR A 89 8.24 -1.14 11.30
N ASP A 90 7.79 -1.53 12.51
CA ASP A 90 6.60 -2.37 12.74
C ASP A 90 5.81 -2.06 14.04
N ARG A 91 5.85 -0.82 14.55
CA ARG A 91 5.25 -0.43 15.84
C ARG A 91 3.93 0.34 15.64
N GLY A 92 2.87 -0.36 15.27
CA GLY A 92 1.52 0.21 15.03
C GLY A 92 1.26 0.64 13.57
N LEU A 93 2.34 0.92 12.85
CA LEU A 93 2.42 1.19 11.41
C LEU A 93 3.52 0.29 10.87
N GLN A 94 3.30 -0.42 9.76
CA GLN A 94 4.38 -1.18 9.11
C GLN A 94 4.95 -0.37 7.96
N MET A 95 6.28 -0.25 7.89
CA MET A 95 6.99 0.29 6.73
C MET A 95 7.83 -0.82 6.10
N SER A 96 7.67 -1.03 4.80
CA SER A 96 8.43 -2.01 4.01
C SER A 96 9.03 -1.33 2.78
N ILE A 97 10.23 -1.72 2.36
CA ILE A 97 10.90 -1.18 1.17
C ILE A 97 11.09 -2.30 0.16
N GLU A 98 10.56 -2.15 -1.06
CA GLU A 98 10.73 -3.08 -2.19
C GLU A 98 12.13 -2.93 -2.83
N PHE A 99 12.78 -4.02 -3.27
CA PHE A 99 14.13 -4.04 -3.84
C PHE A 99 14.28 -4.82 -5.14
#